data_AF-A0A0J9SKH6-F1
#
_entry.id   AF-A0A0J9SKH6-F1
#
_cell.length_a   1.000
_cell.length_b   1.000
_cell.length_c   1.000
_cell.angle_alpha   90.00
_cell.angle_beta   90.00
_cell.angle_gamma   90.00
#
_symmetry.space_group_name_H-M   'P 1'
#
loop_
_entity.id
_entity.type
_entity.pdbx_description
1 polymer ?
#
loop_
_entity_poly.entity_id
_entity_poly.type
_entity_poly.pdbx_seq_one_letter_code
_entity_poly.pdbx_strand_id
1 'polypeptide(L)'
;MNIFNKNPPKYNNYSVLNKLNYVLLNVNKDLQADKRCSYIFDGLFSEWKKEKDLHDYFKNFDKINKCITDNNVDCKKYCDYLNHISKLYMNYIGDCCTCYTKPPSHCTEACPRYFKCNEKYFPSDLMSTFKCDNIVSTRTADQIFKDLTIDRDAIEKTNAYFGNIFTELMRDPFNVIMLPSFASLGISSVFFLFYKVSISHVISK
;
A
#
# COMPACT_ATOMS: atom_id res chain seq x y z
N MET A 1 24.22 -16.76 -14.73
CA MET A 1 23.61 -17.34 -13.52
C MET A 1 22.09 -17.22 -13.71
N ASN A 2 21.40 -18.35 -13.88
CA ASN A 2 19.99 -18.38 -14.28
C ASN A 2 19.11 -18.29 -13.02
N ILE A 3 18.61 -17.09 -12.70
CA ILE A 3 17.97 -16.79 -11.40
C ILE A 3 16.47 -17.15 -11.39
N PHE A 4 15.89 -17.46 -12.56
CA PHE A 4 14.45 -17.68 -12.69
C PHE A 4 14.17 -19.07 -13.28
N ASN A 5 14.01 -20.07 -12.41
CA ASN A 5 13.52 -21.40 -12.80
C ASN A 5 12.06 -21.60 -12.33
N LYS A 6 11.44 -22.55 -13.04
CA LYS A 6 10.06 -22.71 -13.46
C LYS A 6 8.99 -22.79 -12.36
N ASN A 7 7.78 -22.38 -12.79
CA ASN A 7 6.51 -22.39 -12.09
C ASN A 7 6.39 -23.45 -10.98
N PRO A 8 6.20 -23.02 -9.72
CA PRO A 8 5.97 -23.97 -8.63
C PRO A 8 4.63 -24.70 -8.82
N PRO A 9 4.51 -25.94 -8.33
CA PRO A 9 3.28 -26.73 -8.40
C PRO A 9 2.12 -26.02 -7.67
N LYS A 10 0.90 -26.27 -8.14
CA LYS A 10 -0.36 -25.72 -7.59
C LYS A 10 -0.62 -26.28 -6.19
N TYR A 11 0.02 -25.71 -5.18
CA TYR A 11 -0.28 -26.01 -3.77
C TYR A 11 -1.56 -25.29 -3.32
N ASN A 12 -2.29 -25.89 -2.37
CA ASN A 12 -3.34 -25.16 -1.66
C ASN A 12 -2.68 -24.10 -0.77
N ASN A 13 -2.59 -22.88 -1.29
CA ASN A 13 -1.94 -21.72 -0.67
C ASN A 13 -2.36 -21.53 0.80
N TYR A 14 -3.64 -21.79 1.13
CA TYR A 14 -4.15 -21.67 2.49
C TYR A 14 -3.48 -22.64 3.48
N SER A 15 -3.18 -23.87 3.05
CA SER A 15 -2.50 -24.87 3.90
C SER A 15 -1.06 -24.45 4.22
N VAL A 16 -0.35 -23.85 3.26
CA VAL A 16 1.02 -23.37 3.45
C VAL A 16 1.04 -22.13 4.34
N LEU A 17 0.15 -21.18 4.12
CA LEU A 17 0.02 -19.97 4.95
C LEU A 17 -0.28 -20.34 6.42
N ASN A 18 -1.21 -21.26 6.65
CA ASN A 18 -1.53 -21.71 8.01
C ASN A 18 -0.33 -22.37 8.69
N LYS A 19 0.46 -23.16 7.96
CA LYS A 19 1.71 -23.74 8.50
C LYS A 19 2.74 -22.66 8.83
N LEU A 20 2.94 -21.68 7.96
CA LEU A 20 3.85 -20.56 8.20
C LEU A 20 3.42 -19.75 9.43
N ASN A 21 2.13 -19.43 9.54
CA ASN A 21 1.56 -18.75 10.71
C ASN A 21 1.74 -19.58 11.98
N TYR A 22 1.50 -20.89 11.92
CA TYR A 22 1.70 -21.78 13.05
C TYR A 22 3.17 -21.78 13.54
N VAL A 23 4.12 -21.88 12.62
CA VAL A 23 5.56 -21.80 12.93
C VAL A 23 5.90 -20.45 13.57
N LEU A 24 5.44 -19.34 12.98
CA LEU A 24 5.71 -18.00 13.49
C LEU A 24 5.13 -17.79 14.89
N LEU A 25 3.89 -18.25 15.12
CA LEU A 25 3.25 -18.19 16.43
C LEU A 25 4.02 -18.98 17.48
N ASN A 26 4.53 -20.17 17.14
CA ASN A 26 5.30 -20.97 18.07
C ASN A 26 6.67 -20.35 18.36
N VAL A 27 7.38 -19.85 17.35
CA VAL A 27 8.64 -19.11 17.56
C VAL A 27 8.39 -17.91 18.48
N ASN A 28 7.32 -17.16 18.28
CA ASN A 28 6.97 -16.02 19.14
C ASN A 28 6.66 -16.38 20.59
N LYS A 29 6.23 -17.62 20.89
CA LYS A 29 6.02 -18.07 22.28
C LYS A 29 7.32 -18.19 23.03
N ASP A 30 8.38 -18.64 22.35
CA ASP A 30 9.70 -18.88 22.93
C ASP A 30 10.54 -17.60 23.01
N LEU A 31 10.12 -16.52 22.35
CA LEU A 31 10.80 -15.22 22.34
C LEU A 31 10.31 -14.28 23.45
N GLN A 32 11.25 -13.48 23.97
CA GLN A 32 10.94 -12.34 24.83
C GLN A 32 10.05 -11.33 24.08
N ALA A 33 9.21 -10.59 24.83
CA ALA A 33 8.14 -9.78 24.24
C ALA A 33 8.63 -8.72 23.24
N ASP A 34 9.79 -8.10 23.48
CA ASP A 34 10.43 -7.11 22.61
C ASP A 34 11.08 -7.72 21.35
N LYS A 35 11.22 -9.05 21.30
CA LYS A 35 11.79 -9.81 20.19
C LYS A 35 10.74 -10.52 19.33
N ARG A 36 9.47 -10.50 19.74
CA ARG A 36 8.39 -11.14 18.99
C ARG A 36 8.18 -10.45 17.64
N CYS A 37 7.91 -11.25 16.62
CA CYS A 37 7.55 -10.78 15.30
C CYS A 37 6.03 -10.62 15.17
N SER A 38 5.53 -9.39 15.11
CA SER A 38 4.10 -9.09 14.87
C SER A 38 3.74 -9.21 13.39
N TYR A 39 4.06 -10.34 12.77
CA TYR A 39 3.74 -10.62 11.37
C TYR A 39 2.70 -11.74 11.30
N ILE A 40 1.80 -11.67 10.32
CA ILE A 40 0.90 -12.77 9.96
C ILE A 40 1.02 -12.91 8.45
N PHE A 41 1.26 -14.14 8.01
CA PHE A 41 1.27 -14.50 6.61
C PHE A 41 -0.17 -14.60 6.11
N ASP A 42 -0.59 -13.64 5.30
CA ASP A 42 -1.90 -13.56 4.67
C ASP A 42 -1.80 -13.26 3.16
N GLY A 43 -2.93 -13.31 2.46
CA GLY A 43 -3.00 -13.03 1.03
C GLY A 43 -2.72 -14.24 0.13
N LEU A 44 -2.32 -13.96 -1.11
CA LEU A 44 -2.09 -14.97 -2.15
C LEU A 44 -0.62 -15.00 -2.53
N PHE A 45 -0.03 -16.19 -2.64
CA PHE A 45 1.36 -16.36 -3.10
C PHE A 45 1.63 -15.72 -4.47
N SER A 46 0.61 -15.64 -5.32
CA SER A 46 0.71 -14.92 -6.60
C SER A 46 0.96 -13.42 -6.41
N GLU A 47 0.34 -12.79 -5.40
CA GLU A 47 0.57 -11.39 -5.08
C GLU A 47 1.93 -11.19 -4.44
N TRP A 48 2.33 -12.05 -3.49
CA TRP A 48 3.67 -11.98 -2.91
C TRP A 48 4.79 -12.12 -3.93
N LYS A 49 4.57 -12.90 -5.00
CA LYS A 49 5.53 -12.98 -6.10
C LYS A 49 5.67 -11.64 -6.81
N LYS A 50 4.58 -10.93 -7.08
CA LYS A 50 4.59 -9.60 -7.69
C LYS A 50 5.24 -8.57 -6.77
N GLU A 51 4.88 -8.58 -5.49
CA GLU A 51 5.49 -7.71 -4.47
C GLU A 51 7.00 -7.94 -4.38
N LYS A 52 7.43 -9.21 -4.36
CA LYS A 52 8.85 -9.56 -4.38
C LYS A 52 9.55 -9.03 -5.64
N ASP A 53 8.96 -9.23 -6.82
CA ASP A 53 9.55 -8.76 -8.08
C ASP A 53 9.75 -7.24 -8.07
N LEU A 54 8.77 -6.48 -7.54
CA LEU A 54 8.85 -5.03 -7.33
C LEU A 54 9.93 -4.66 -6.30
N HIS A 55 9.94 -5.30 -5.13
CA HIS A 55 10.98 -5.09 -4.11
C HIS A 55 12.39 -5.31 -4.68
N ASP A 56 12.59 -6.42 -5.40
CA ASP A 56 13.87 -6.77 -5.99
C ASP A 56 14.30 -5.77 -7.07
N TYR A 57 13.35 -5.21 -7.83
CA TYR A 57 13.61 -4.10 -8.74
C TYR A 57 14.16 -2.88 -8.01
N PHE A 58 13.46 -2.37 -7.00
CA PHE A 58 13.90 -1.18 -6.25
C PHE A 58 15.23 -1.41 -5.53
N LYS A 59 15.48 -2.62 -5.02
CA LYS A 59 16.73 -2.99 -4.35
C LYS A 59 17.92 -3.07 -5.30
N ASN A 60 17.69 -3.51 -6.54
CA ASN A 60 18.74 -3.67 -7.55
C ASN A 60 18.79 -2.51 -8.55
N PHE A 61 17.95 -1.49 -8.40
CA PHE A 61 17.81 -0.39 -9.36
C PHE A 61 19.16 0.22 -9.72
N ASP A 62 19.98 0.63 -8.76
CA ASP A 62 21.25 1.29 -9.05
C ASP A 62 22.23 0.36 -9.78
N LYS A 63 22.19 -0.96 -9.53
CA LYS A 63 23.02 -1.94 -10.25
C LYS A 63 22.55 -2.12 -11.69
N ILE A 64 21.23 -2.15 -11.90
CA ILE A 64 20.64 -2.23 -13.25
C ILE A 64 20.98 -0.95 -14.01
N ASN A 65 20.76 0.22 -13.41
CA ASN A 65 20.99 1.52 -14.01
C ASN A 65 22.46 1.76 -14.40
N LYS A 66 23.42 1.21 -13.64
CA LYS A 66 24.85 1.24 -13.98
C LYS A 66 25.19 0.58 -15.32
N CYS A 67 24.31 -0.24 -15.88
CA CYS A 67 24.51 -0.82 -17.19
C CYS A 67 24.83 0.25 -18.26
N ILE A 68 24.24 1.44 -18.16
CA ILE A 68 24.45 2.55 -19.11
C ILE A 68 25.91 3.01 -19.13
N THR A 69 26.60 2.91 -18.00
CA THR A 69 27.99 3.35 -17.86
C THR A 69 29.00 2.26 -18.25
N ASP A 70 28.54 1.03 -18.48
CA ASP A 70 29.39 -0.10 -18.82
C ASP A 70 29.27 -0.43 -20.31
N ASN A 71 30.21 0.08 -21.10
CA ASN A 71 30.26 -0.12 -22.56
C ASN A 71 30.40 -1.60 -22.96
N ASN A 72 30.74 -2.50 -22.04
CA ASN A 72 30.91 -3.93 -22.31
C ASN A 72 29.64 -4.74 -22.03
N VAL A 73 28.57 -4.11 -21.55
CA VAL A 73 27.32 -4.78 -21.22
C VAL A 73 26.20 -4.31 -22.13
N ASP A 74 25.61 -5.25 -22.89
CA ASP A 74 24.37 -4.97 -23.59
C ASP A 74 23.20 -4.86 -22.60
N CYS A 75 22.71 -3.64 -22.39
CA CYS A 75 21.59 -3.36 -21.49
C CYS A 75 20.27 -3.91 -22.00
N LYS A 76 20.16 -4.28 -23.28
CA LYS A 76 18.95 -4.92 -23.82
C LYS A 76 18.63 -6.24 -23.12
N LYS A 77 19.61 -6.89 -22.49
CA LYS A 77 19.38 -8.11 -21.68
C LYS A 77 18.40 -7.90 -20.52
N TYR A 78 18.17 -6.66 -20.09
CA TYR A 78 17.21 -6.33 -19.03
C TYR A 78 15.80 -6.03 -19.55
N CYS A 79 15.58 -5.93 -20.87
CA CYS A 79 14.33 -5.44 -21.42
C CYS A 79 13.12 -6.33 -21.07
N ASP A 80 13.26 -7.65 -21.13
CA ASP A 80 12.17 -8.56 -20.74
C ASP A 80 11.79 -8.41 -19.27
N TYR A 81 12.81 -8.24 -18.41
CA TYR A 81 12.62 -8.00 -16.99
C TYR A 81 11.95 -6.64 -16.74
N LEU A 82 12.44 -5.56 -17.38
CA LEU A 82 11.88 -4.22 -17.21
C LEU A 82 10.46 -4.12 -17.77
N ASN A 83 10.14 -4.84 -18.84
CA ASN A 83 8.78 -4.94 -19.38
C ASN A 83 7.82 -5.56 -18.35
N HIS A 84 8.23 -6.66 -17.71
CA HIS A 84 7.48 -7.28 -16.61
C HIS A 84 7.31 -6.31 -15.43
N ILE A 85 8.40 -5.68 -14.97
CA ILE A 85 8.35 -4.72 -13.88
C ILE A 85 7.50 -3.51 -14.23
N SER A 86 7.54 -3.00 -15.46
CA SER A 86 6.74 -1.85 -15.87
C SER A 86 5.25 -2.15 -15.77
N LYS A 87 4.82 -3.36 -16.13
CA LYS A 87 3.41 -3.78 -15.97
C LYS A 87 3.01 -3.85 -14.50
N LEU A 88 3.86 -4.45 -13.66
CA LEU A 88 3.62 -4.48 -12.22
C LEU A 88 3.59 -3.08 -11.62
N TYR A 89 4.54 -2.23 -11.98
CA TYR A 89 4.65 -0.87 -11.47
C TYR A 89 3.36 -0.07 -11.74
N MET A 90 2.83 -0.14 -12.96
CA MET A 90 1.58 0.53 -13.33
C MET A 90 0.35 -0.02 -12.60
N ASN A 91 0.34 -1.30 -12.25
CA ASN A 91 -0.77 -1.89 -11.49
C ASN A 91 -0.78 -1.46 -10.02
N TYR A 92 0.38 -1.19 -9.43
CA TYR A 92 0.50 -0.89 -8.00
C TYR A 92 0.65 0.60 -7.69
N ILE A 93 1.12 1.42 -8.64
CA ILE A 93 1.41 2.84 -8.36
C ILE A 93 0.19 3.61 -7.86
N GLY A 94 -1.00 3.36 -8.41
CA GLY A 94 -2.24 4.02 -7.99
C GLY A 94 -2.66 3.70 -6.55
N ASP A 95 -2.43 2.45 -6.12
CA ASP A 95 -2.79 1.99 -4.78
C ASP A 95 -1.69 2.31 -3.75
N CYS A 96 -0.43 2.34 -4.19
CA CYS A 96 0.71 2.46 -3.32
C CYS A 96 1.24 3.89 -3.17
N CYS A 97 0.88 4.81 -4.07
CA CYS A 97 1.39 6.18 -4.09
C CYS A 97 0.28 7.22 -4.03
N THR A 98 0.49 8.21 -3.18
CA THR A 98 -0.34 9.41 -3.12
C THR A 98 0.58 10.61 -2.98
N CYS A 99 0.44 11.60 -3.86
CA CYS A 99 1.30 12.77 -3.88
C CYS A 99 0.53 14.02 -3.43
N TYR A 100 1.25 14.98 -2.86
CA TYR A 100 0.66 16.22 -2.35
C TYR A 100 1.37 17.43 -2.94
N THR A 101 0.57 18.43 -3.33
CA THR A 101 1.04 19.71 -3.89
C THR A 101 1.75 20.63 -2.90
N LYS A 102 1.76 20.32 -1.60
CA LYS A 102 2.42 21.17 -0.58
C LYS A 102 3.92 21.26 -0.88
N PRO A 103 4.51 22.46 -1.09
CA PRO A 103 5.94 22.59 -1.31
C PRO A 103 6.76 22.22 -0.05
N PRO A 104 7.85 21.44 -0.17
CA PRO A 104 8.26 20.70 -1.36
C PRO A 104 7.29 19.54 -1.64
N SER A 105 6.94 19.33 -2.91
CA SER A 105 6.08 18.22 -3.31
C SER A 105 6.62 16.91 -2.73
N HIS A 106 5.74 16.15 -2.09
CA HIS A 106 6.10 14.88 -1.49
C HIS A 106 5.03 13.84 -1.80
N CYS A 107 5.47 12.61 -1.95
CA CYS A 107 4.60 11.46 -2.12
C CYS A 107 4.73 10.55 -0.90
N THR A 108 3.61 9.98 -0.48
CA THR A 108 3.53 8.99 0.60
C THR A 108 3.37 7.59 0.02
N GLU A 109 4.04 6.64 0.65
CA GLU A 109 4.01 5.21 0.28
C GLU A 109 3.02 4.46 1.20
N ALA A 110 1.93 3.95 0.63
CA ALA A 110 1.05 3.02 1.34
C ALA A 110 1.64 1.60 1.41
N CYS A 111 2.58 1.28 0.49
CA CYS A 111 3.21 -0.04 0.35
C CYS A 111 4.74 -0.01 0.56
N PRO A 112 5.27 0.54 1.68
CA PRO A 112 6.70 0.82 1.83
C PRO A 112 7.59 -0.44 1.86
N ARG A 113 7.00 -1.63 2.01
CA ARG A 113 7.74 -2.91 2.04
C ARG A 113 8.29 -3.31 0.68
N TYR A 114 7.62 -2.93 -0.41
CA TYR A 114 7.96 -3.40 -1.75
C TYR A 114 7.80 -2.34 -2.85
N PHE A 115 7.25 -1.17 -2.55
CA PHE A 115 7.04 -0.11 -3.53
C PHE A 115 7.70 1.19 -3.10
N LYS A 116 8.24 1.95 -4.07
CA LYS A 116 8.77 3.30 -3.84
C LYS A 116 8.08 4.35 -4.71
N CYS A 117 7.62 5.43 -4.09
CA CYS A 117 6.90 6.51 -4.76
C CYS A 117 7.86 7.65 -5.14
N ASN A 118 8.72 7.39 -6.12
CA ASN A 118 9.64 8.39 -6.65
C ASN A 118 9.86 8.15 -8.15
N GLU A 119 9.76 9.23 -8.92
CA GLU A 119 9.89 9.24 -10.39
C GLU A 119 11.21 8.64 -10.89
N LYS A 120 12.31 8.73 -10.11
CA LYS A 120 13.60 8.10 -10.43
C LYS A 120 13.46 6.61 -10.74
N TYR A 121 12.52 5.93 -10.09
CA TYR A 121 12.32 4.49 -10.25
C TYR A 121 11.28 4.14 -11.33
N PHE A 122 10.91 5.08 -12.21
CA PHE A 122 9.94 4.80 -13.26
C PHE A 122 10.52 3.83 -14.31
N PRO A 123 9.98 2.60 -14.46
CA PRO A 123 10.65 1.58 -15.28
C PRO A 123 10.70 1.92 -16.76
N SER A 124 9.69 2.63 -17.29
CA SER A 124 9.63 3.00 -18.71
C SER A 124 10.73 3.99 -19.11
N ASP A 125 11.19 4.87 -18.20
CA ASP A 125 12.33 5.75 -18.46
C ASP A 125 13.63 4.95 -18.59
N LEU A 126 13.79 3.94 -17.73
CA LEU A 126 14.93 3.03 -17.78
C LEU A 126 14.92 2.17 -19.06
N MET A 127 13.75 1.69 -19.47
CA MET A 127 13.56 0.97 -20.74
C MET A 127 13.93 1.82 -21.95
N SER A 128 13.47 3.08 -21.97
CA SER A 128 13.82 4.05 -23.01
C SER A 128 15.33 4.26 -23.09
N THR A 129 15.98 4.41 -21.94
CA THR A 129 17.43 4.58 -21.85
C THR A 129 18.19 3.36 -22.36
N PHE A 130 17.67 2.14 -22.12
CA PHE A 130 18.28 0.90 -22.57
C PHE A 130 17.92 0.53 -24.02
N LYS A 131 17.13 1.37 -24.70
CA LYS A 131 16.65 1.16 -26.07
C LYS A 131 15.91 -0.18 -26.23
N CYS A 132 15.06 -0.50 -25.27
CA CYS A 132 14.21 -1.69 -25.31
C CYS A 132 13.15 -1.59 -26.40
N ASP A 133 12.84 -2.71 -27.02
CA ASP A 133 11.74 -2.83 -27.97
C ASP A 133 10.42 -3.03 -27.19
N ASN A 134 9.32 -2.40 -27.62
CA ASN A 134 7.97 -2.44 -26.98
C ASN A 134 7.86 -1.78 -25.60
N ILE A 135 7.98 -0.45 -25.53
CA ILE A 135 7.73 0.32 -24.31
C ILE A 135 6.23 0.22 -23.92
N VAL A 136 5.97 -0.19 -22.69
CA VAL A 136 4.61 -0.50 -22.20
C VAL A 136 3.77 0.76 -21.93
N SER A 137 4.39 1.83 -21.44
CA SER A 137 3.71 3.09 -21.13
C SER A 137 3.97 4.13 -22.20
N THR A 138 2.90 4.74 -22.70
CA THR A 138 2.97 5.97 -23.53
C THR A 138 3.01 7.24 -22.69
N ARG A 139 2.72 7.16 -21.39
CA ARG A 139 2.74 8.28 -20.45
C ARG A 139 4.10 8.39 -19.76
N THR A 140 4.53 9.62 -19.51
CA THR A 140 5.77 9.94 -18.77
C THR A 140 5.55 9.77 -17.26
N ALA A 141 6.66 9.63 -16.51
CA ALA A 141 6.62 9.61 -15.04
C ALA A 141 5.85 10.84 -14.51
N ASP A 142 6.23 12.04 -14.95
CA ASP A 142 5.62 13.30 -14.53
C ASP A 142 4.10 13.32 -14.70
N GLN A 143 3.58 12.79 -15.82
CA GLN A 143 2.13 12.72 -16.06
C GLN A 143 1.44 11.81 -15.04
N ILE A 144 2.03 10.64 -14.77
CA ILE A 144 1.47 9.69 -13.81
C ILE A 144 1.52 10.26 -12.39
N PHE A 145 2.65 10.82 -11.98
CA PHE A 145 2.80 11.40 -10.64
C PHE A 145 1.92 12.64 -10.45
N LYS A 146 1.67 13.41 -11.51
CA LYS A 146 0.68 14.50 -11.51
C LYS A 146 -0.74 13.97 -11.30
N ASP A 147 -1.13 12.88 -11.95
CA ASP A 147 -2.45 12.26 -11.76
C ASP A 147 -2.65 11.74 -10.32
N LEU A 148 -1.56 11.33 -9.66
CA LEU A 148 -1.56 10.89 -8.25
C LEU A 148 -1.51 12.04 -7.25
N THR A 149 -1.31 13.26 -7.73
CA THR A 149 -1.17 14.43 -6.87
C THR A 149 -2.55 14.95 -6.49
N ILE A 150 -2.85 14.88 -5.20
CA ILE A 150 -4.05 15.49 -4.64
C ILE A 150 -3.81 17.00 -4.55
N ASP A 151 -4.63 17.75 -5.27
CA ASP A 151 -4.61 19.21 -5.23
C ASP A 151 -5.06 19.69 -3.85
N ARG A 152 -4.31 20.64 -3.29
CA ARG A 152 -4.70 21.33 -2.06
C ARG A 152 -6.06 21.99 -2.24
N ASP A 153 -6.35 22.53 -3.42
CA ASP A 153 -7.64 23.12 -3.74
C ASP A 153 -8.75 22.07 -3.75
N ALA A 154 -8.47 20.83 -4.15
CA ALA A 154 -9.43 19.74 -4.05
C ALA A 154 -9.71 19.40 -2.59
N ILE A 155 -8.68 19.27 -1.74
CA ILE A 155 -8.84 19.04 -0.29
C ILE A 155 -9.59 20.20 0.37
N GLU A 156 -9.23 21.45 0.08
CA GLU A 156 -9.87 22.65 0.63
C GLU A 156 -11.32 22.76 0.16
N LYS A 157 -11.62 22.49 -1.11
CA LYS A 157 -13.01 22.42 -1.61
C LYS A 157 -13.80 21.29 -0.96
N THR A 158 -13.23 20.09 -0.80
CA THR A 158 -13.90 18.98 -0.13
C THR A 158 -14.19 19.31 1.33
N ASN A 159 -13.23 19.89 2.05
CA ASN A 159 -13.42 20.32 3.44
C ASN A 159 -14.43 21.47 3.56
N ALA A 160 -14.40 22.45 2.65
CA ALA A 160 -15.39 23.53 2.60
C ALA A 160 -16.79 23.00 2.30
N TYR A 161 -16.91 22.04 1.38
CA TYR A 161 -18.17 21.37 1.06
C TYR A 161 -18.71 20.59 2.26
N PHE A 162 -17.86 19.81 2.94
CA PHE A 162 -18.23 19.11 4.18
C PHE A 162 -18.64 20.07 5.31
N GLY A 163 -17.91 21.19 5.48
CA GLY A 163 -18.24 22.25 6.43
C GLY A 163 -19.58 22.91 6.10
N ASN A 164 -19.86 23.17 4.82
CA ASN A 164 -21.13 23.72 4.36
C ASN A 164 -22.29 22.75 4.60
N ILE A 165 -22.12 21.46 4.31
CA ILE A 165 -23.13 20.42 4.63
C ILE A 165 -23.42 20.41 6.12
N PHE A 166 -22.38 20.40 6.97
CA PHE A 166 -22.56 20.39 8.41
C PHE A 166 -23.30 21.66 8.90
N THR A 167 -22.94 22.82 8.35
CA THR A 167 -23.57 24.10 8.68
C THR A 167 -25.03 24.15 8.21
N GLU A 168 -25.33 23.60 7.04
CA GLU A 168 -26.69 23.48 6.50
C GLU A 168 -27.54 22.52 7.34
N LEU A 169 -26.98 21.40 7.77
CA LEU A 169 -27.64 20.45 8.69
C LEU A 169 -27.99 21.11 10.03
N MET A 170 -27.08 21.94 10.55
CA MET A 170 -27.21 22.64 11.84
C MET A 170 -27.97 23.98 11.71
N ARG A 171 -28.50 24.32 10.53
CA ARG A 171 -29.29 25.55 10.34
C ARG A 171 -30.70 25.43 10.91
N ASP A 172 -31.23 24.21 10.96
CA ASP A 172 -32.55 23.94 11.54
C ASP A 172 -32.45 23.86 13.07
N PRO A 173 -33.17 24.71 13.83
CA PRO A 173 -33.21 24.64 15.29
C PRO A 173 -33.57 23.25 15.81
N PHE A 174 -34.38 22.48 15.07
CA PHE A 174 -34.73 21.11 15.40
C PHE A 174 -33.49 20.20 15.39
N ASN A 175 -32.67 20.25 14.34
CA ASN A 175 -31.46 19.41 14.23
C ASN A 175 -30.41 19.77 15.29
N VAL A 176 -30.27 21.06 15.60
CA VAL A 176 -29.34 21.54 16.64
C VAL A 176 -29.68 20.96 18.02
N ILE A 177 -30.98 20.80 18.31
CA ILE A 177 -31.45 20.28 19.60
C ILE A 177 -31.48 18.75 19.61
N MET A 178 -31.90 18.15 18.50
CA MET A 178 -32.19 16.71 18.41
C MET A 178 -30.91 15.85 18.27
N LEU A 179 -29.94 16.29 17.47
CA LEU A 179 -28.72 15.51 17.20
C LEU A 179 -27.86 15.28 18.46
N PRO A 180 -27.57 16.29 19.31
CA PRO A 180 -26.85 16.07 20.56
C PRO A 180 -27.63 15.19 21.54
N SER A 181 -28.96 15.36 21.57
CA SER A 181 -29.85 14.57 22.42
C SER A 181 -29.77 13.08 22.05
N PHE A 182 -29.84 12.73 20.76
CA PHE A 182 -29.70 11.34 20.33
C PHE A 182 -28.30 10.77 20.55
N ALA A 183 -27.25 11.56 20.33
CA ALA A 183 -25.88 11.14 20.64
C ALA A 183 -25.73 10.78 22.13
N SER A 184 -26.28 11.62 23.03
CA SER A 184 -26.23 11.38 24.47
C SER A 184 -27.00 10.13 24.92
N LEU A 185 -28.16 9.85 24.32
CA LEU A 185 -28.96 8.65 24.57
C LEU A 185 -28.25 7.39 24.06
N GLY A 186 -27.63 7.45 22.89
CA GLY A 186 -26.84 6.35 22.34
C GLY A 186 -25.66 5.98 23.23
N ILE A 187 -24.89 6.98 23.66
CA ILE A 187 -23.76 6.80 24.58
C ILE A 187 -24.22 6.18 25.90
N SER A 188 -25.30 6.71 26.49
CA SER A 188 -25.87 6.20 27.75
C SER A 188 -26.34 4.75 27.63
N SER A 189 -26.93 4.39 26.49
CA SER A 189 -27.38 3.01 26.21
C SER A 189 -26.20 2.04 26.14
N VAL A 190 -25.10 2.46 25.51
CA VAL A 190 -23.86 1.67 25.44
C VAL A 190 -23.25 1.47 26.84
N PHE A 191 -23.16 2.52 27.65
CA PHE A 191 -22.70 2.41 29.04
C PHE A 191 -23.57 1.48 29.88
N PHE A 192 -24.89 1.54 29.71
CA PHE A 192 -25.82 0.64 30.40
C PHE A 192 -25.58 -0.83 30.03
N LEU A 193 -25.33 -1.13 28.75
CA LEU A 193 -24.99 -2.49 28.30
C LEU A 193 -23.67 -2.98 28.91
N PHE A 194 -22.62 -2.15 28.91
CA PHE A 194 -21.33 -2.51 29.52
C PHE A 194 -21.43 -2.71 31.03
N TYR A 195 -22.19 -1.84 31.71
CA TYR A 195 -22.48 -1.97 33.13
C TYR A 195 -23.19 -3.28 33.45
N LYS A 196 -24.22 -3.64 32.66
CA LYS A 196 -24.98 -4.89 32.83
C LYS A 196 -24.13 -6.15 32.57
N VAL A 197 -23.26 -6.14 31.55
CA VAL A 197 -22.34 -7.26 31.26
C VAL A 197 -21.32 -7.42 32.37
N SER A 198 -20.76 -6.32 32.88
CA SER A 198 -19.78 -6.33 33.96
C SER A 198 -20.36 -6.88 35.27
N ILE A 199 -21.59 -6.49 35.63
CA ILE A 199 -22.28 -7.03 36.81
C ILE A 199 -22.61 -8.51 36.64
N SER A 200 -23.10 -8.93 35.48
CA SER A 200 -23.39 -10.35 35.21
C SER A 200 -22.14 -11.23 35.34
N HIS A 201 -20.96 -10.71 34.97
CA HIS A 201 -19.69 -11.42 35.14
C HIS A 201 -19.23 -11.50 36.60
N VAL A 202 -19.53 -10.49 37.43
CA VAL A 202 -19.20 -10.49 38.86
C VAL A 202 -20.11 -11.44 39.65
N ILE A 203 -21.38 -11.60 39.25
CA ILE A 203 -22.34 -12.48 39.93
C ILE A 203 -22.19 -13.95 39.51
N SER A 204 -21.55 -14.24 38.37
CA SER A 204 -21.31 -15.60 37.85
C SER A 204 -20.03 -16.27 38.39
N LYS A 205 -19.35 -15.68 39.37
CA LYS A 205 -18.07 -16.16 39.92
C LYS A 205 -18.19 -16.36 41.43
#